data_AF-A0A3C0NTJ2-F1
#
_entry.id   AF-A0A3C0NTJ2-F1
#
_cell.length_a   1.000
_cell.length_b   1.000
_cell.length_c   1.000
_cell.angle_alpha   90.00
_cell.angle_beta   90.00
_cell.angle_gamma   90.00
#
_symmetry.space_group_name_H-M   'P 1'
#
loop_
_entity.id
_entity.type
_entity.pdbx_description
1 polymer ?
#
loop_
_entity_poly.entity_id
_entity_poly.type
_entity_poly.pdbx_seq_one_letter_code
_entity_poly.pdbx_strand_id
1 'polypeptide(L)' 'MASINSPVCEFGWQAPGFNLSNVDGRMVNLQASMGANGLLVMFI' A
#
# COMPACT_ATOMS: atom_id res chain seq x y z
N MET A 1 -17.54 5.03 17.91
CA MET A 1 -16.41 5.40 18.79
C MET A 1 -15.26 5.80 17.88
N ALA A 2 -14.77 7.04 17.96
CA ALA A 2 -13.60 7.46 17.18
C ALA A 2 -12.33 6.92 17.85
N SER A 3 -11.36 6.43 17.06
CA SER A 3 -10.06 6.02 17.60
C SER A 3 -9.33 7.26 18.13
N ILE A 4 -9.16 7.34 19.45
CA ILE A 4 -8.46 8.45 20.12
C ILE A 4 -6.94 8.38 19.91
N ASN A 5 -6.43 7.22 19.46
CA ASN A 5 -5.03 7.03 19.12
C ASN A 5 -4.91 6.78 17.62
N SER A 6 -4.36 7.75 16.89
CA SER A 6 -3.88 7.50 15.54
C SER A 6 -2.66 6.58 15.64
N PRO A 7 -2.58 5.50 14.85
CA PRO A 7 -1.36 4.71 14.81
C PRO A 7 -0.21 5.63 14.42
N VAL A 8 0.91 5.53 15.15
CA VAL A 8 2.13 6.27 14.82
C VAL A 8 2.60 5.78 13.46
N CYS A 9 2.85 6.70 12.54
CA CYS A 9 3.43 6.37 11.26
C CYS A 9 4.95 6.20 11.44
N GLU A 10 5.46 5.01 11.15
CA GLU A 10 6.90 4.72 11.14
C GLU A 10 7.49 5.14 9.79
N PHE A 11 7.84 6.42 9.67
CA PHE A 11 8.50 6.94 8.48
C PHE A 11 9.82 6.21 8.21
N GLY A 12 10.07 5.89 6.94
CA GLY A 12 11.25 5.13 6.52
C GLY A 12 11.07 3.60 6.63
N TRP A 13 9.94 3.12 7.17
CA TRP A 13 9.61 1.70 7.10
C TRP A 13 9.46 1.25 5.64
N GLN A 14 10.12 0.15 5.28
CA GLN A 14 9.98 -0.43 3.96
C GLN A 14 8.57 -1.00 3.78
N ALA A 15 7.90 -0.57 2.70
CA ALA A 15 6.55 -1.01 2.39
C ALA A 15 6.48 -2.56 2.31
N PRO A 16 5.57 -3.20 3.08
CA PRO A 16 5.38 -4.64 3.02
C PRO A 16 4.95 -5.08 1.62
N GLY A 17 5.44 -6.26 1.20
CA GLY A 17 4.95 -6.90 -0.02
C GLY A 17 3.45 -7.19 0.08
N PHE A 18 2.73 -6.96 -1.02
CA PHE A 18 1.32 -7.33 -1.15
C PHE A 18 1.08 -8.06 -2.47
N ASN A 19 -0.01 -8.81 -2.53
CA ASN A 19 -0.51 -9.43 -3.74
C ASN A 19 -2.04 -9.36 -3.72
N LEU A 20 -2.61 -8.45 -4.50
CA LEU A 20 -4.04 -8.12 -4.47
C LEU A 20 -4.67 -8.38 -5.84
N SER A 21 -5.94 -8.83 -5.85
CA SER A 21 -6.68 -8.97 -7.10
C SER A 21 -7.21 -7.61 -7.54
N ASN A 22 -6.91 -7.23 -8.79
CA ASN A 22 -7.53 -6.08 -9.45
C ASN A 22 -8.97 -6.42 -9.90
N VAL A 23 -9.73 -5.40 -10.29
CA VAL A 23 -11.09 -5.51 -10.84
C VAL A 23 -11.16 -6.38 -12.12
N ASP A 24 -10.05 -6.48 -12.84
CA ASP A 24 -9.91 -7.33 -14.03
C ASP A 24 -9.53 -8.79 -13.69
N GLY A 25 -9.48 -9.16 -12.41
CA GLY A 25 -9.06 -10.48 -11.94
C GLY A 25 -7.55 -10.76 -12.05
N ARG A 26 -6.75 -9.75 -12.42
CA ARG A 26 -5.28 -9.85 -12.45
C ARG A 26 -4.69 -9.57 -11.08
N MET A 27 -3.67 -10.32 -10.69
CA MET A 27 -2.94 -10.06 -9.47
C MET A 27 -1.95 -8.91 -9.66
N VAL A 28 -1.95 -7.95 -8.74
CA VAL A 28 -1.00 -6.84 -8.67
C VAL A 28 -0.20 -6.92 -7.38
N ASN A 29 1.09 -6.63 -7.47
CA ASN A 29 2.02 -6.66 -6.33
C ASN A 29 2.88 -5.40 -6.27
N LEU A 30 3.58 -5.22 -5.16
CA LEU A 30 4.38 -4.03 -4.89
C LEU A 30 5.42 -3.76 -5.98
N GLN A 31 6.13 -4.80 -6.43
CA GLN A 31 7.22 -4.66 -7.40
C GLN A 31 6.69 -4.36 -8.80
N ALA A 32 5.59 -5.00 -9.20
CA ALA A 32 4.96 -4.79 -10.50
C ALA A 32 4.31 -3.39 -10.64
N SER A 33 3.92 -2.78 -9.51
CA SER A 33 3.28 -1.46 -9.47
C SER A 33 4.27 -0.30 -9.33
N MET A 34 5.54 -0.56 -9.06
CA MET A 34 6.58 0.47 -8.88
C MET A 34 6.93 1.18 -10.19
N GLY A 35 6.80 2.50 -10.23
CA GLY A 35 7.25 3.34 -11.34
C GLY A 35 8.63 3.97 -11.11
N ALA A 36 9.11 4.76 -12.06
CA ALA A 36 10.39 5.47 -11.97
C ALA A 36 10.50 6.41 -10.76
N ASN A 37 9.36 6.91 -10.25
CA ASN A 37 9.28 7.82 -9.11
C ASN A 37 8.72 7.16 -7.84
N GLY A 38 8.58 5.82 -7.84
CA GLY A 38 8.00 5.07 -6.73
C GLY A 38 6.52 4.70 -6.92
N LEU A 39 5.86 4.39 -5.80
CA LEU A 39 4.49 3.89 -5.72
C LEU A 39 3.73 4.60 -4.59
N LEU A 40 2.54 5.10 -4.88
CA LEU A 40 1.59 5.62 -3.89
C LEU A 40 0.45 4.60 -3.70
N VAL A 41 0.24 4.16 -2.46
CA VAL A 41 -0.87 3.25 -2.09
C VAL A 41 -1.86 4.02 -1.22
N MET A 42 -3.15 3.97 -1.58
CA MET A 42 -4.23 4.62 -0.86
C MET A 42 -5.32 3.60 -0.53
N PHE A 43 -5.94 3.75 0.64
CA PHE A 43 -7.10 2.96 1.05
C PHE A 43 -8.35 3.87 0.93
N ILE A 44 -9.21 3.59 -0.04
CA ILE A 44 -10.42 4.36 -0.39
C ILE A 44 -11.67 3.47 -0.47
#